data_AF-A0A2K1E207-F1
#
_entry.id   AF-A0A2K1E207-F1
#
_cell.length_a   1.000
_cell.length_b   1.000
_cell.length_c   1.000
_cell.angle_alpha   90.00
_cell.angle_beta   90.00
_cell.angle_gamma   90.00
#
_symmetry.space_group_name_H-M   'P 1'
#
loop_
_entity.id
_entity.type
_entity.pdbx_description
1 polymer ?
#
loop_
_entity_poly.entity_id
_entity_poly.type
_entity_poly.pdbx_seq_one_letter_code
_entity_poly.pdbx_strand_id
1 'polypeptide(L)'
;MLPISDRLGSYLKSWHKTSTTRQLQKARVVELTYDDFLALFTPGQLMGLEWAIQNDTLRHLQNEKSSDALVLTWRSYEAVSTGQFNSNTAMICSRKTSEKNCRMVAGDSHTAETKARISKSKTGKRNSASHNENISKATKGVSKSAWTPERKAARRALLAAKKAALGTSKH
;
A
#
# COMPACT_ATOMS: atom_id res chain seq x y z
N MET A 1 -15.54 16.82 -23.15
CA MET A 1 -14.65 17.23 -22.04
C MET A 1 -15.06 18.64 -21.65
N LEU A 2 -15.30 18.93 -20.36
CA LEU A 2 -15.61 20.30 -19.94
C LEU A 2 -14.38 21.19 -20.18
N PRO A 3 -14.55 22.46 -20.60
CA PRO A 3 -13.44 23.39 -20.71
C PRO A 3 -12.82 23.60 -19.32
N ILE A 4 -11.55 23.21 -19.17
CA ILE A 4 -10.78 23.39 -17.94
C ILE A 4 -10.24 24.82 -17.94
N SER A 5 -10.50 25.58 -16.88
CA SER A 5 -9.95 26.93 -16.74
C SER A 5 -8.42 26.90 -16.63
N ASP A 6 -7.73 27.99 -17.00
CA ASP A 6 -6.28 28.07 -16.89
C ASP A 6 -5.78 27.84 -15.46
N ARG A 7 -6.55 28.30 -14.46
CA ARG A 7 -6.24 28.11 -13.04
C ARG A 7 -6.35 26.64 -12.65
N LEU A 8 -7.46 25.97 -13.01
CA LEU A 8 -7.62 24.54 -12.75
C LEU A 8 -6.57 23.72 -13.49
N GLY A 9 -6.30 24.03 -14.76
CA GLY A 9 -5.28 23.36 -15.56
C GLY A 9 -3.89 23.49 -14.93
N SER A 10 -3.52 24.66 -14.42
CA SER A 10 -2.25 24.89 -13.74
C SER A 10 -2.15 24.09 -12.43
N TYR A 11 -3.23 24.06 -11.64
CA TYR A 11 -3.31 23.26 -10.42
C TYR A 11 -3.14 21.76 -10.72
N LEU A 12 -3.87 21.24 -11.71
CA LEU A 12 -3.83 19.83 -12.11
C LEU A 12 -2.45 19.42 -12.65
N LYS A 13 -1.78 20.26 -13.45
CA LYS A 13 -0.40 20.03 -13.91
C LYS A 13 0.58 19.94 -12.74
N SER A 14 0.47 20.86 -11.78
CA SER A 14 1.30 20.84 -10.56
C SER A 14 1.08 19.58 -9.73
N TRP A 15 -0.18 19.18 -9.57
CA TRP A 15 -0.55 17.97 -8.84
C TRP A 15 -0.04 16.70 -9.53
N HIS A 16 -0.21 16.57 -10.85
CA HIS A 16 0.33 15.46 -11.64
C HIS A 16 1.84 15.35 -11.45
N LYS A 17 2.58 16.44 -11.66
CA LYS A 17 4.04 16.49 -11.50
C LYS A 17 4.49 16.06 -10.11
N THR A 18 3.85 16.59 -9.07
CA THR A 18 4.20 16.28 -7.67
C THR A 18 3.98 14.80 -7.36
N SER A 19 2.87 14.25 -7.85
CA SER A 19 2.50 12.85 -7.59
C SER A 19 3.39 11.87 -8.34
N THR A 20 3.67 12.10 -9.61
CA THR A 20 4.54 11.24 -10.44
C THR A 20 5.98 11.26 -9.93
N THR A 21 6.51 12.44 -9.56
CA THR A 21 7.84 12.59 -8.94
C THR A 21 7.96 11.75 -7.67
N ARG A 22 6.92 11.76 -6.82
CA ARG A 22 6.89 10.94 -5.59
C ARG A 22 6.92 9.44 -5.88
N GLN A 23 6.29 8.97 -6.96
CA GLN A 23 6.33 7.56 -7.34
C GLN A 23 7.71 7.17 -7.88
N LEU A 24 8.33 8.03 -8.69
CA LEU A 24 9.70 7.83 -9.19
C LEU A 24 10.70 7.72 -8.03
N GLN A 25 10.60 8.56 -7.00
CA GLN A 25 11.43 8.49 -5.79
C GLN A 25 11.29 7.17 -5.01
N LYS A 26 10.18 6.44 -5.21
CA LYS A 26 9.94 5.11 -4.64
C LYS A 26 10.37 3.98 -5.57
N ALA A 27 11.19 4.28 -6.58
CA ALA A 27 11.65 3.33 -7.60
C ALA A 27 10.50 2.62 -8.33
N ARG A 28 9.39 3.32 -8.57
CA ARG A 28 8.26 2.82 -9.37
C ARG A 28 8.44 3.27 -10.81
N VAL A 29 7.96 2.44 -11.73
CA VAL A 29 7.88 2.79 -13.16
C VAL A 29 6.66 3.68 -13.32
N VAL A 30 6.82 4.88 -13.90
CA VAL A 30 5.72 5.86 -14.05
C VAL A 30 5.50 6.13 -15.53
N GLU A 31 4.33 5.73 -16.03
CA GLU A 31 3.89 5.86 -17.43
C GLU A 31 2.55 6.59 -17.51
N LEU A 32 2.18 7.32 -16.46
CA LEU A 32 0.95 8.12 -16.43
C LEU A 32 1.22 9.50 -17.05
N THR A 33 0.82 9.68 -18.31
CA THR A 33 0.89 10.99 -18.97
C THR A 33 -0.07 11.99 -18.33
N TYR A 34 0.06 13.29 -18.67
CA TYR A 34 -0.87 14.29 -18.16
C TYR A 34 -2.29 14.09 -18.70
N ASP A 35 -2.42 13.68 -19.96
CA ASP A 35 -3.74 13.43 -20.58
C ASP A 35 -4.41 12.20 -19.98
N ASP A 36 -3.64 11.13 -19.74
CA ASP A 36 -4.13 9.95 -19.01
C ASP A 36 -4.59 10.33 -17.61
N PHE A 37 -3.82 11.18 -16.92
CA PHE A 37 -4.18 11.68 -15.60
C PHE A 37 -5.48 12.47 -15.61
N LEU A 38 -5.71 13.33 -16.60
CA LEU A 38 -6.98 14.04 -16.75
C LEU A 38 -8.15 13.09 -17.00
N ALA A 39 -7.93 12.02 -17.77
CA ALA A 39 -8.94 11.00 -18.04
C ALA A 39 -9.33 10.17 -16.80
N LEU A 40 -8.55 10.21 -15.71
CA LEU A 40 -8.89 9.54 -14.45
C LEU A 40 -9.99 10.26 -13.66
N PHE A 41 -10.25 11.55 -13.93
CA PHE A 41 -11.26 12.31 -13.21
C PHE A 41 -12.64 12.09 -13.80
N THR A 42 -13.65 12.04 -12.93
CA THR A 42 -15.04 12.16 -13.38
C THR A 42 -15.39 13.63 -13.67
N PRO A 43 -16.35 13.91 -14.55
CA PRO A 43 -16.78 15.29 -14.82
C PRO A 43 -17.20 16.05 -13.55
N GLY A 44 -17.90 15.39 -12.63
CA GLY A 44 -18.32 15.98 -11.36
C GLY A 44 -17.15 16.34 -10.44
N GLN A 45 -16.07 15.57 -10.46
CA GLN A 45 -14.86 15.91 -9.70
C GLN A 45 -14.18 17.16 -10.27
N LEU A 46 -14.06 17.25 -11.60
CA LEU A 46 -13.49 18.44 -12.26
C LEU A 46 -14.34 19.68 -12.00
N MET A 47 -15.67 19.57 -12.08
CA MET A 47 -16.59 20.66 -11.75
C MET A 47 -16.45 21.10 -10.28
N GLY A 48 -16.35 20.15 -9.34
CA GLY A 48 -16.17 20.47 -7.93
C GLY A 48 -14.86 21.19 -7.64
N LEU A 49 -13.77 20.80 -8.32
CA LEU A 49 -12.48 21.49 -8.22
C LEU A 49 -12.53 22.89 -8.83
N GLU A 50 -13.14 23.03 -10.01
CA GLU A 50 -13.32 24.32 -10.68
C GLU A 50 -14.11 25.28 -9.79
N TRP A 51 -15.24 24.83 -9.26
CA TRP A 51 -16.07 25.62 -8.34
C TRP A 51 -15.28 26.03 -7.09
N ALA A 52 -14.48 25.13 -6.51
CA ALA A 52 -13.68 25.43 -5.34
C ALA A 52 -12.55 26.44 -5.62
N ILE A 53 -11.99 26.45 -6.83
CA ILE A 53 -11.01 27.45 -7.25
C ILE A 53 -11.68 28.81 -7.44
N GLN A 54 -12.85 28.85 -8.08
CA GLN A 54 -13.60 30.09 -8.31
C GLN A 54 -14.04 30.76 -7.00
N ASN A 55 -14.35 29.97 -5.98
CA ASN A 55 -14.79 30.45 -4.66
C ASN A 55 -13.65 30.54 -3.63
N ASP A 56 -12.38 30.34 -4.02
CA ASP A 56 -11.21 30.33 -3.13
C ASP A 56 -11.31 29.36 -1.93
N THR A 57 -12.06 28.27 -2.10
CA THR A 57 -12.27 27.23 -1.07
C THR A 57 -11.45 25.97 -1.32
N LEU A 58 -10.63 25.94 -2.39
CA LEU A 58 -9.83 24.76 -2.77
C LEU A 58 -8.98 24.24 -1.60
N ARG A 59 -8.37 25.14 -0.81
CA ARG A 59 -7.55 24.78 0.35
C ARG A 59 -8.34 24.03 1.43
N HIS A 60 -9.62 24.35 1.59
CA HIS A 60 -10.51 23.66 2.51
C HIS A 60 -10.96 22.32 1.94
N LEU A 61 -11.34 22.28 0.66
CA LEU A 61 -11.78 21.05 -0.02
C LEU A 61 -10.67 19.99 -0.09
N GLN A 62 -9.46 20.41 -0.46
CA GLN A 62 -8.28 19.52 -0.63
C GLN A 62 -7.39 19.51 0.62
N ASN A 63 -7.95 19.82 1.79
CA ASN A 63 -7.22 19.74 3.06
C ASN A 63 -6.73 18.30 3.31
N GLU A 64 -5.50 18.15 3.78
CA GLU A 64 -4.89 16.85 4.07
C GLU A 64 -5.66 15.99 5.10
N LYS A 65 -6.42 16.64 5.98
CA LYS A 65 -7.24 16.02 7.03
C LYS A 65 -8.66 15.68 6.54
N SER A 66 -9.06 16.16 5.37
CA SER A 66 -10.39 15.90 4.82
C SER A 66 -10.46 14.49 4.25
N SER A 67 -11.42 13.69 4.71
CA SER A 67 -11.68 12.35 4.20
C SER A 67 -12.14 12.34 2.73
N ASP A 68 -12.72 13.45 2.29
CA ASP A 68 -13.33 13.61 0.97
C ASP A 68 -12.39 14.30 -0.03
N ALA A 69 -11.23 14.79 0.44
CA ALA A 69 -10.18 15.28 -0.44
C ALA A 69 -9.81 14.22 -1.48
N LEU A 70 -9.64 14.67 -2.72
CA LEU A 70 -9.31 13.78 -3.83
C LEU A 70 -7.82 13.47 -3.79
N VAL A 71 -7.47 12.23 -4.08
CA VAL A 71 -6.10 11.74 -4.13
C VAL A 71 -5.86 10.93 -5.39
N LEU A 72 -4.67 11.11 -5.97
CA LEU A 72 -4.13 10.21 -6.97
C LEU A 72 -3.49 9.02 -6.25
N THR A 73 -4.09 7.85 -6.44
CA THR A 73 -3.73 6.63 -5.70
C THR A 73 -3.74 5.41 -6.62
N TRP A 74 -3.39 4.25 -6.06
CA TRP A 74 -3.46 2.98 -6.74
C TRP A 74 -4.87 2.40 -6.68
N ARG A 75 -5.29 1.70 -7.73
CA ARG A 75 -6.61 1.06 -7.80
C ARG A 75 -6.78 -0.06 -6.79
N SER A 76 -5.74 -0.83 -6.52
CA SER A 76 -5.77 -1.98 -5.63
C SER A 76 -4.38 -2.27 -5.05
N TYR A 77 -4.32 -3.11 -4.03
CA TYR A 77 -3.05 -3.63 -3.51
C TYR A 77 -2.25 -4.39 -4.59
N GLU A 78 -2.94 -5.15 -5.44
CA GLU A 78 -2.34 -5.84 -6.59
C GLU A 78 -1.69 -4.86 -7.56
N ALA A 79 -2.37 -3.76 -7.88
CA ALA A 79 -1.79 -2.71 -8.74
C ALA A 79 -0.51 -2.12 -8.14
N VAL A 80 -0.43 -1.95 -6.80
CA VAL A 80 0.81 -1.51 -6.13
C VAL A 80 1.93 -2.53 -6.32
N SER A 81 1.59 -3.82 -6.32
CA SER A 81 2.55 -4.92 -6.41
C SER A 81 3.25 -4.99 -7.77
N THR A 82 2.59 -4.57 -8.86
CA THR A 82 3.21 -4.51 -10.20
C THR A 82 4.31 -3.46 -10.28
N GLY A 83 4.23 -2.41 -9.46
CA GLY A 83 5.17 -1.29 -9.46
C GLY A 83 5.08 -0.38 -10.68
N GLN A 84 4.09 -0.57 -11.56
CA GLN A 84 3.84 0.24 -12.74
C GLN A 84 2.69 1.22 -12.47
N PHE A 85 2.96 2.51 -12.47
CA PHE A 85 2.00 3.58 -12.21
C PHE A 85 1.55 4.23 -13.52
N ASN A 86 0.42 3.76 -14.05
CA ASN A 86 -0.15 4.13 -15.36
C ASN A 86 -1.68 4.27 -15.28
N SER A 87 -2.36 4.54 -16.40
CA SER A 87 -3.83 4.75 -16.45
C SER A 87 -4.64 3.53 -15.95
N ASN A 88 -4.10 2.33 -16.11
CA ASN A 88 -4.73 1.08 -15.69
C ASN A 88 -4.56 0.79 -14.20
N THR A 89 -3.49 1.26 -13.58
CA THR A 89 -3.17 0.98 -12.16
C THR A 89 -3.45 2.16 -11.23
N ALA A 90 -3.49 3.38 -11.76
CA ALA A 90 -3.79 4.60 -11.03
C ALA A 90 -5.29 4.96 -11.09
N MET A 91 -5.75 5.71 -10.10
CA MET A 91 -7.10 6.28 -10.07
C MET A 91 -7.16 7.56 -9.23
N ILE A 92 -8.19 8.38 -9.50
CA ILE A 92 -8.60 9.48 -8.62
C ILE A 92 -9.79 9.04 -7.77
N CYS A 93 -9.66 9.12 -6.46
CA CYS A 93 -10.77 8.90 -5.53
C CYS A 93 -10.60 9.73 -4.25
N SER A 94 -11.61 9.72 -3.38
CA SER A 94 -11.47 10.33 -2.06
C SER A 94 -10.47 9.58 -1.18
N ARG A 95 -9.85 10.27 -0.22
CA ARG A 95 -8.93 9.64 0.76
C ARG A 95 -9.56 8.45 1.46
N LYS A 96 -10.80 8.60 1.91
CA LYS A 96 -11.57 7.52 2.55
C LYS A 96 -11.68 6.27 1.67
N THR A 97 -11.84 6.44 0.36
CA THR A 97 -11.90 5.33 -0.60
C THR A 97 -10.52 4.75 -0.84
N SER A 98 -9.49 5.58 -1.03
CA SER A 98 -8.10 5.13 -1.18
C SER A 98 -7.64 4.27 -0.01
N GLU A 99 -7.99 4.66 1.22
CA GLU A 99 -7.65 3.91 2.43
C GLU A 99 -8.25 2.51 2.46
N LYS A 100 -9.33 2.26 1.73
CA LYS A 100 -9.96 0.94 1.63
C LYS A 100 -9.37 0.15 0.47
N ASN A 101 -9.22 0.78 -0.70
CA ASN A 101 -8.77 0.11 -1.94
C ASN A 101 -7.37 -0.48 -1.84
N CYS A 102 -6.47 0.17 -1.11
CA CYS A 102 -5.09 -0.29 -0.94
C CYS A 102 -4.88 -1.21 0.27
N ARG A 103 -5.95 -1.67 0.94
CA ARG A 103 -5.82 -2.65 2.03
C ARG A 103 -5.58 -4.02 1.45
N MET A 104 -4.69 -4.76 2.12
CA MET A 104 -4.56 -6.18 1.86
C MET A 104 -5.82 -6.91 2.32
N VAL A 105 -6.35 -7.77 1.46
CA VAL A 105 -7.48 -8.65 1.76
C VAL A 105 -7.00 -10.09 1.96
N ALA A 106 -7.87 -10.96 2.46
CA ALA A 106 -7.56 -12.37 2.61
C ALA A 106 -7.24 -12.98 1.24
N GLY A 107 -6.07 -13.62 1.14
CA GLY A 107 -5.53 -14.16 -0.12
C GLY A 107 -4.37 -13.36 -0.71
N ASP A 108 -4.22 -12.08 -0.34
CA ASP A 108 -3.11 -11.26 -0.82
C ASP A 108 -1.77 -11.72 -0.24
N SER A 109 -0.75 -11.71 -1.09
CA SER A 109 0.62 -12.02 -0.70
C SER A 109 1.43 -10.75 -0.45
N HIS A 110 2.11 -10.68 0.70
CA HIS A 110 3.07 -9.61 0.95
C HIS A 110 4.22 -9.64 -0.08
N THR A 111 4.62 -8.46 -0.55
CA THR A 111 5.86 -8.29 -1.31
C THR A 111 7.09 -8.69 -0.47
N ALA A 112 8.18 -9.10 -1.13
CA ALA A 112 9.43 -9.46 -0.45
C ALA A 112 9.95 -8.32 0.45
N GLU A 113 9.86 -7.08 -0.03
CA GLU A 113 10.21 -5.88 0.74
C GLU A 113 9.35 -5.74 2.00
N THR A 114 8.02 -5.94 1.88
CA THR A 114 7.11 -5.87 3.03
C THR A 114 7.43 -6.96 4.05
N LYS A 115 7.69 -8.19 3.59
CA LYS A 115 8.13 -9.31 4.44
C LYS A 115 9.43 -8.97 5.17
N ALA A 116 10.42 -8.41 4.48
CA ALA A 116 11.69 -8.00 5.07
C ALA A 116 11.50 -6.89 6.12
N ARG A 117 10.66 -5.88 5.85
CA ARG A 117 10.33 -4.82 6.81
C ARG A 117 9.63 -5.34 8.06
N ILE A 118 8.65 -6.25 7.90
CA ILE A 118 7.96 -6.90 9.02
C ILE A 118 8.94 -7.75 9.82
N SER A 119 9.83 -8.49 9.14
CA SER A 119 10.87 -9.26 9.82
C SER A 119 11.78 -8.35 10.64
N LYS A 120 12.31 -7.28 10.04
CA LYS A 120 13.17 -6.30 10.72
C LYS A 120 12.48 -5.64 11.91
N SER A 121 11.18 -5.36 11.83
CA SER A 121 10.45 -4.73 12.92
C SER A 121 10.19 -5.67 14.11
N LYS A 122 10.16 -6.98 13.88
CA LYS A 122 9.90 -8.02 14.89
C LYS A 122 11.17 -8.64 15.48
N THR A 123 12.21 -8.82 14.67
CA THR A 123 13.45 -9.46 15.10
C THR A 123 14.08 -8.70 16.28
N GLY A 124 14.40 -9.41 17.36
CA GLY A 124 15.09 -8.86 18.54
C GLY A 124 14.21 -8.09 19.52
N LYS A 125 12.93 -7.84 19.21
CA LYS A 125 12.02 -7.16 20.14
C LYS A 125 11.36 -8.17 21.09
N ARG A 126 11.41 -7.87 22.39
CA ARG A 126 10.67 -8.62 23.40
C ARG A 126 9.19 -8.23 23.38
N ASN A 127 8.33 -9.22 23.55
CA ASN A 127 6.91 -9.00 23.80
C ASN A 127 6.69 -8.31 25.16
N SER A 128 5.62 -7.53 25.29
CA SER A 128 5.23 -6.96 26.57
C SER A 128 4.82 -8.04 27.57
N ALA A 129 4.86 -7.71 28.87
CA ALA A 129 4.38 -8.61 29.92
C ALA A 129 2.91 -9.03 29.70
N SER A 130 2.04 -8.07 29.38
CA SER A 130 0.62 -8.32 29.05
C SER A 130 0.45 -9.27 27.86
N HIS A 131 1.29 -9.17 26.84
CA HIS A 131 1.24 -10.07 25.69
C HIS A 131 1.67 -11.50 26.06
N ASN A 132 2.71 -11.64 26.89
CA ASN A 132 3.17 -12.93 27.38
C ASN A 132 2.13 -13.61 28.29
N GLU A 133 1.45 -12.84 29.15
CA GLU A 133 0.35 -13.34 29.98
C GLU A 133 -0.83 -13.82 29.13
N ASN A 134 -1.19 -13.08 28.08
CA ASN A 134 -2.26 -13.48 27.17
C ASN A 134 -1.91 -14.78 26.41
N ILE A 135 -0.67 -14.92 25.93
CA ILE A 135 -0.20 -16.18 25.33
C ILE A 135 -0.26 -17.31 26.35
N SER A 136 0.18 -17.08 27.59
CA SER A 136 0.16 -18.07 28.66
C SER A 136 -1.27 -18.56 28.94
N LYS A 137 -2.22 -17.64 29.14
CA LYS A 137 -3.64 -17.96 29.34
C LYS A 137 -4.22 -18.77 28.16
N ALA A 138 -3.91 -18.39 26.93
CA ALA A 138 -4.42 -19.06 25.74
C ALA A 138 -3.83 -20.46 25.50
N THR A 139 -2.62 -20.74 26.01
CA THR A 139 -1.90 -22.00 25.74
C THR A 139 -1.88 -22.97 26.91
N LYS A 140 -2.16 -22.50 28.12
CA LYS A 140 -2.21 -23.34 29.32
C LYS A 140 -3.39 -24.31 29.25
N GLY A 141 -3.14 -25.60 29.41
CA GLY A 141 -4.16 -26.65 29.39
C GLY A 141 -4.64 -27.07 27.99
N VAL A 142 -4.19 -26.40 26.92
CA VAL A 142 -4.53 -26.80 25.54
C VAL A 142 -3.71 -28.03 25.16
N SER A 143 -4.38 -29.13 24.80
CA SER A 143 -3.72 -30.35 24.34
C SER A 143 -2.95 -30.08 23.05
N LYS A 144 -1.63 -30.26 23.10
CA LYS A 144 -0.78 -30.20 21.91
C LYS A 144 -0.66 -31.61 21.34
N SER A 145 -0.76 -31.70 20.02
CA SER A 145 -0.56 -32.99 19.33
C SER A 145 0.84 -33.54 19.63
N ALA A 146 0.92 -34.85 19.85
CA ALA A 146 2.14 -35.52 20.28
C ALA A 146 3.32 -35.27 19.30
N TRP A 147 4.53 -35.25 19.88
CA TRP A 147 5.77 -35.08 19.13
C TRP A 147 6.28 -36.44 18.64
N THR A 148 5.59 -36.98 17.63
CA THR A 148 5.88 -38.31 17.06
C THR A 148 7.26 -38.36 16.37
N PRO A 149 7.84 -39.56 16.18
CA PRO A 149 9.10 -39.72 15.45
C PRO A 149 9.08 -39.11 14.04
N GLU A 150 7.96 -39.22 13.32
CA GLU A 150 7.80 -38.66 11.97
C GLU A 150 7.85 -37.13 12.00
N ARG A 151 7.20 -36.50 12.98
CA ARG A 151 7.25 -35.04 13.17
C ARG A 151 8.64 -34.53 13.55
N LYS A 152 9.36 -35.28 14.39
CA LYS A 152 10.77 -35.01 14.72
C LYS A 152 11.64 -35.07 13.46
N ALA A 153 11.47 -36.11 12.64
CA ALA A 153 12.21 -36.29 11.39
C ALA A 153 11.91 -35.17 10.39
N ALA A 154 10.63 -34.85 10.17
CA ALA A 154 10.21 -33.75 9.29
C ALA A 154 10.78 -32.39 9.75
N ARG A 155 10.79 -32.13 11.07
CA ARG A 155 11.39 -30.91 11.63
C ARG A 155 12.90 -30.85 11.37
N ARG A 156 13.63 -31.96 11.56
CA ARG A 156 15.07 -32.04 11.30
C ARG A 156 15.39 -31.83 9.83
N ALA A 157 14.66 -32.49 8.93
CA ALA A 157 14.82 -32.33 7.48
C ALA A 157 14.60 -30.87 7.05
N LEU A 158 13.56 -30.21 7.57
CA LEU A 158 13.30 -28.79 7.28
C LEU A 158 14.43 -27.87 7.77
N LEU A 159 15.01 -28.14 8.93
CA LEU A 159 16.15 -27.35 9.44
C LEU A 159 17.42 -27.58 8.60
N ALA A 160 17.68 -28.82 8.18
CA ALA A 160 18.81 -29.15 7.30
C ALA A 160 18.66 -28.45 5.94
N ALA A 161 17.47 -28.49 5.32
CA ALA A 161 17.19 -27.80 4.06
C ALA A 161 17.38 -26.27 4.18
N LYS A 162 16.92 -25.66 5.29
CA LYS A 162 17.15 -24.24 5.56
C LYS A 162 18.63 -23.90 5.70
N LYS A 163 19.40 -24.75 6.41
CA LYS A 163 20.84 -24.53 6.61
C LYS A 163 21.60 -24.66 5.28
N ALA A 164 21.24 -25.64 4.44
CA ALA A 164 21.82 -25.81 3.12
C ALA A 164 21.54 -24.61 2.21
N ALA A 165 20.29 -24.12 2.16
CA ALA A 165 19.91 -22.94 1.38
C ALA A 165 20.61 -21.64 1.85
N LEU A 166 20.86 -21.51 3.17
CA LEU A 166 21.65 -20.41 3.73
C LEU A 166 23.15 -20.52 3.42
N GLY A 167 23.66 -21.74 3.24
CA GLY A 167 25.05 -22.01 2.86
C GLY A 167 25.33 -21.77 1.38
N THR A 168 24.38 -22.09 0.50
CA THR A 168 24.51 -21.86 -0.96
C THR A 168 24.31 -20.41 -1.38
N SER A 169 23.63 -19.59 -0.58
CA SER A 169 23.43 -18.15 -0.83
C SER A 169 24.65 -17.26 -0.47
N LYS A 170 25.78 -17.86 -0.07
CA LYS A 170 27.01 -17.14 0.35
C LYS A 170 28.16 -17.18 -0.67
N HIS A 171 27.90 -17.56 -1.91
CA HIS A 171 28.87 -17.49 -3.01
C HIS A 171 28.37 -16.55 -4.10
#